data_AF-A0A1A2P4U5-F1
#
_entry.id   AF-A0A1A2P4U5-F1
#
_cell.length_a   1.000
_cell.length_b   1.000
_cell.length_c   1.000
_cell.angle_alpha   90.00
_cell.angle_beta   90.00
_cell.angle_gamma   90.00
#
_symmetry.space_group_name_H-M   'P 1'
#
loop_
_entity.id
_entity.type
_entity.pdbx_description
1 polymer ?
#
loop_
_entity_poly.entity_id
_entity_poly.type
_entity_poly.pdbx_seq_one_letter_code
_entity_poly.pdbx_strand_id
1 'polypeptide(L)'
;MFSWPEPGTRVTLRYRRPEGSVPPLTDAVGHLLAVEPSVRVRTKSGAVVEVAAGDVVALRVLTDAPVRTSEIRALERAAAAGSPGAERTWLDGWLLRAGGGVDYAVPLDVSAHTRTIATIADWYERRGLAPRLCVPDRLLPTPPGLNAEHTERVWVRDLPASAPPEPDPDGTRWVGLSVTGAADDPATAAACEAQLARAAARGATRGYLVLPGTDAGMMALAEALGFRAHHRRRYFPARSPAWDTV
;
A
#
# COMPACT_ATOMS: atom_id res chain seq x y z
N MET A 1 28.61 -16.50 -13.47
CA MET A 1 27.19 -16.84 -13.69
C MET A 1 26.42 -16.29 -12.50
N PHE A 2 25.39 -15.47 -12.72
CA PHE A 2 24.62 -14.89 -11.62
C PHE A 2 23.79 -15.99 -10.93
N SER A 3 23.67 -15.91 -9.61
CA SER A 3 22.55 -16.57 -8.93
C SER A 3 21.32 -15.74 -9.23
N TRP A 4 20.44 -16.26 -10.09
CA TRP A 4 19.24 -15.56 -10.48
C TRP A 4 18.19 -15.66 -9.37
N PRO A 5 17.56 -14.54 -8.96
CA PRO A 5 16.45 -14.60 -8.02
C PRO A 5 15.21 -15.17 -8.71
N GLU A 6 14.21 -15.56 -7.92
CA GLU A 6 12.96 -16.08 -8.46
C GLU A 6 12.23 -15.02 -9.32
N PRO A 7 11.55 -15.45 -10.40
CA PRO A 7 10.60 -14.58 -11.10
C PRO A 7 9.64 -13.89 -10.13
N GLY A 8 9.37 -12.61 -10.36
CA GLY A 8 8.64 -11.71 -9.47
C GLY A 8 9.56 -10.85 -8.59
N THR A 9 10.82 -11.22 -8.41
CA THR A 9 11.77 -10.45 -7.59
C THR A 9 12.08 -9.10 -8.25
N ARG A 10 12.05 -8.03 -7.45
CA ARG A 10 12.44 -6.69 -7.90
C ARG A 10 13.96 -6.61 -8.00
N VAL A 11 14.47 -6.26 -9.18
CA VAL A 11 15.89 -6.22 -9.47
C VAL A 11 16.27 -4.93 -10.19
N THR A 12 17.55 -4.56 -10.06
CA THR A 12 18.23 -3.70 -11.02
C THR A 12 19.21 -4.55 -11.79
N LEU A 13 19.16 -4.44 -13.12
CA LEU A 13 19.96 -5.19 -14.06
C LEU A 13 20.73 -4.22 -14.94
N ARG A 14 22.06 -4.30 -14.91
CA ARG A 14 22.93 -3.56 -15.81
C ARG A 14 23.37 -4.49 -16.93
N TYR A 15 23.22 -4.05 -18.18
CA TYR A 15 23.51 -4.88 -19.35
C TYR A 15 24.20 -4.13 -20.49
N ARG A 16 24.85 -4.90 -21.35
CA ARG A 16 25.45 -4.44 -22.60
C ARG A 16 24.37 -4.18 -23.64
N ARG A 17 24.44 -3.00 -24.25
CA ARG A 17 23.65 -2.66 -25.43
C ARG A 17 24.31 -3.22 -26.69
N PRO A 18 23.59 -3.29 -27.83
CA PRO A 18 24.17 -3.68 -29.11
C PRO A 18 25.45 -2.89 -29.42
N GLU A 19 26.42 -3.56 -30.04
CA GLU A 19 27.71 -2.97 -30.40
C GLU A 19 27.53 -1.63 -31.17
N GLY A 20 28.36 -0.63 -30.84
CA GLY A 20 28.22 0.74 -31.36
C GLY A 20 27.27 1.65 -30.57
N SER A 21 26.61 1.13 -29.54
CA SER A 21 25.77 1.92 -28.64
C SER A 21 26.53 2.93 -27.77
N VAL A 22 25.98 4.15 -27.66
CA VAL A 22 26.43 5.16 -26.70
C VAL A 22 25.25 5.55 -25.78
N PRO A 23 25.35 5.38 -24.45
CA PRO A 23 26.39 4.62 -23.74
C PRO A 23 26.34 3.10 -24.06
N PRO A 24 27.47 2.36 -23.91
CA PRO A 24 27.54 0.93 -24.22
C PRO A 24 26.82 0.03 -23.19
N LEU A 25 26.56 0.57 -22.00
CA LEU A 25 25.83 -0.07 -20.92
C LEU A 25 24.57 0.73 -20.60
N THR A 26 23.53 0.04 -20.15
CA THR A 26 22.32 0.67 -19.59
C THR A 26 21.76 -0.16 -18.45
N ASP A 27 20.88 0.43 -17.66
CA ASP A 27 20.24 -0.21 -16.51
C ASP A 27 18.74 -0.43 -16.78
N ALA A 28 18.20 -1.53 -16.29
CA ALA A 28 16.77 -1.84 -16.22
C ALA A 28 16.38 -2.09 -14.77
N VAL A 29 15.37 -1.38 -14.27
CA VAL A 29 14.85 -1.53 -12.91
C VAL A 29 13.40 -2.00 -12.99
N GLY A 30 13.09 -3.13 -12.36
CA GLY A 30 11.78 -3.74 -12.50
C GLY A 30 11.65 -5.10 -11.82
N HIS A 31 10.60 -5.83 -12.16
CA HIS A 31 10.40 -7.21 -11.69
C HIS A 31 10.92 -8.20 -12.73
N LEU A 32 11.72 -9.15 -12.28
CA LEU A 32 12.20 -10.26 -13.10
C LEU A 32 11.00 -11.12 -13.53
N LEU A 33 10.82 -11.37 -14.82
CA LEU A 33 9.74 -12.19 -15.35
C LEU A 33 10.22 -13.59 -15.72
N ALA A 34 11.42 -13.69 -16.27
CA ALA A 34 12.04 -14.93 -16.72
C ALA A 34 13.56 -14.73 -16.83
N VAL A 35 14.30 -15.83 -16.78
CA VAL A 35 15.77 -15.85 -16.97
C VAL A 35 16.21 -16.72 -18.15
N GLU A 36 15.31 -17.58 -18.64
CA GLU A 36 15.51 -18.42 -19.81
C GLU A 36 14.31 -18.30 -20.76
N PRO A 37 14.54 -18.33 -22.09
CA PRO A 37 15.85 -18.38 -22.77
C PRO A 37 16.60 -17.04 -22.71
N SER A 38 15.91 -15.96 -22.32
CA SER A 38 16.42 -14.61 -22.16
C SER A 38 15.97 -14.03 -20.83
N VAL A 39 16.73 -13.07 -20.32
CA VAL A 39 16.41 -12.38 -19.07
C VAL A 39 15.41 -11.28 -19.38
N ARG A 40 14.21 -11.39 -18.80
CA ARG A 40 13.10 -10.46 -19.04
C ARG A 40 12.78 -9.69 -17.77
N VAL A 41 12.80 -8.36 -17.82
CA VAL A 41 12.49 -7.48 -16.69
C VAL A 41 11.35 -6.54 -17.06
N ARG A 42 10.25 -6.59 -16.31
CA ARG A 42 9.15 -5.61 -16.45
C ARG A 42 9.48 -4.36 -15.65
N THR A 43 9.73 -3.26 -16.34
CA THR A 43 9.98 -1.96 -15.72
C THR A 43 8.71 -1.35 -15.15
N LYS A 44 8.85 -0.28 -14.35
CA LYS A 44 7.69 0.44 -13.77
C LYS A 44 6.69 0.95 -14.82
N SER A 45 7.15 1.28 -16.04
CA SER A 45 6.27 1.72 -17.13
C SER A 45 5.47 0.60 -17.79
N GLY A 46 5.66 -0.65 -17.35
CA GLY A 46 5.07 -1.84 -17.99
C GLY A 46 5.89 -2.37 -19.16
N ALA A 47 6.88 -1.62 -19.67
CA ALA A 47 7.78 -2.07 -20.72
C ALA A 47 8.61 -3.27 -20.25
N VAL A 48 8.71 -4.30 -21.08
CA VAL A 48 9.54 -5.47 -20.84
C VAL A 48 10.88 -5.28 -21.54
N VAL A 49 11.94 -5.23 -20.75
CA VAL A 49 13.32 -5.24 -21.24
C VAL A 49 13.76 -6.69 -21.34
N GLU A 50 14.22 -7.11 -22.51
CA GLU A 50 14.70 -8.46 -22.79
C GLU A 50 16.18 -8.42 -23.15
N VAL A 51 16.98 -9.24 -22.47
CA VAL A 51 18.45 -9.21 -22.52
C VAL A 51 18.98 -10.64 -22.57
N ALA A 52 20.01 -10.90 -23.37
CA ALA A 52 20.71 -12.18 -23.32
C ALA A 52 21.41 -12.34 -21.97
N ALA A 53 21.36 -13.54 -21.37
CA ALA A 53 21.97 -13.75 -20.05
C ALA A 53 23.48 -13.42 -20.02
N GLY A 54 24.19 -13.58 -21.14
CA GLY A 54 25.61 -13.22 -21.28
C GLY A 54 25.90 -11.72 -21.35
N ASP A 55 24.90 -10.90 -21.69
CA ASP A 55 25.04 -9.44 -21.77
C ASP A 55 24.80 -8.73 -20.45
N VAL A 56 24.29 -9.46 -19.45
CA VAL A 56 24.10 -8.94 -18.10
C VAL A 56 25.46 -8.83 -17.42
N VAL A 57 25.79 -7.64 -16.93
CA VAL A 57 27.09 -7.35 -16.29
C VAL A 57 26.97 -7.10 -14.80
N ALA A 58 25.79 -6.68 -14.32
CA ALA A 58 25.51 -6.60 -12.89
C ALA A 58 24.03 -6.87 -12.61
N LEU A 59 23.77 -7.51 -11.47
CA LEU A 59 22.46 -7.81 -10.96
C LEU A 59 22.42 -7.47 -9.47
N ARG A 60 21.41 -6.72 -9.04
CA ARG A 60 21.15 -6.48 -7.62
C ARG A 60 19.67 -6.64 -7.33
N VAL A 61 19.36 -7.46 -6.32
CA VAL A 61 18.03 -7.54 -5.74
C VAL A 61 17.74 -6.24 -5.01
N LEU A 62 16.59 -5.66 -5.30
CA LEU A 62 16.11 -4.44 -4.64
C LEU A 62 15.07 -4.81 -3.60
N THR A 63 15.08 -4.08 -2.49
CA THR A 63 13.92 -4.02 -1.59
C THR A 63 12.74 -3.42 -2.35
N ASP A 64 11.54 -3.55 -1.77
CA ASP A 64 10.35 -2.93 -2.32
C ASP A 64 10.55 -1.43 -2.55
N ALA A 65 9.86 -0.90 -3.57
CA ALA A 65 9.95 0.52 -3.89
C ALA A 65 9.55 1.33 -2.65
N PRO A 66 10.30 2.40 -2.30
CA PRO A 66 9.88 3.28 -1.23
C PRO A 66 8.49 3.81 -1.53
N VAL A 67 7.54 3.51 -0.64
CA VAL A 67 6.17 3.98 -0.73
C VAL A 67 6.16 5.48 -0.53
N ARG A 68 5.62 6.27 -1.45
CA ARG A 68 5.56 7.74 -1.34
C ARG A 68 4.40 8.17 -0.44
N THR A 69 4.49 9.35 0.18
CA THR A 69 3.40 9.94 0.97
C THR A 69 2.12 10.12 0.15
N SER A 70 2.24 10.46 -1.14
CA SER A 70 1.11 10.54 -2.07
C SER A 70 0.43 9.18 -2.29
N GLU A 71 1.20 8.08 -2.36
CA GLU A 71 0.68 6.72 -2.51
C GLU A 71 -0.04 6.27 -1.24
N ILE A 72 0.48 6.63 -0.05
CA ILE A 72 -0.22 6.41 1.22
C ILE A 72 -1.57 7.14 1.22
N ARG A 73 -1.58 8.45 0.90
CA ARG A 73 -2.82 9.25 0.86
C ARG A 73 -3.83 8.70 -0.14
N ALA A 74 -3.39 8.30 -1.33
CA ALA A 74 -4.27 7.74 -2.35
C ALA A 74 -4.94 6.45 -1.87
N LEU A 75 -4.18 5.54 -1.25
CA LEU A 75 -4.71 4.31 -0.70
C LEU A 75 -5.67 4.56 0.48
N GLU A 76 -5.29 5.43 1.42
CA GLU A 76 -6.14 5.74 2.58
C GLU A 76 -7.43 6.47 2.16
N ARG A 77 -7.40 7.30 1.11
CA ARG A 77 -8.60 7.86 0.47
C ARG A 77 -9.49 6.77 -0.12
N ALA A 78 -8.92 5.81 -0.85
CA ALA A 78 -9.67 4.68 -1.40
C ALA A 78 -10.27 3.79 -0.29
N ALA A 79 -9.51 3.52 0.77
CA ALA A 79 -9.98 2.77 1.92
C ALA A 79 -11.11 3.51 2.65
N ALA A 80 -11.01 4.83 2.82
CA ALA A 80 -12.06 5.64 3.40
C ALA A 80 -13.33 5.68 2.52
N ALA A 81 -13.19 5.66 1.19
CA ALA A 81 -14.33 5.56 0.28
C ALA A 81 -15.04 4.19 0.36
N GLY A 82 -14.28 3.10 0.55
CA GLY A 82 -14.82 1.76 0.75
C GLY A 82 -15.49 1.52 2.11
N SER A 83 -15.19 2.37 3.10
CA SER A 83 -15.82 2.35 4.43
C SER A 83 -16.12 3.78 4.89
N PRO A 84 -17.16 4.42 4.32
CA PRO A 84 -17.38 5.86 4.47
C PRO A 84 -17.82 6.31 5.87
N GLY A 85 -18.33 5.38 6.69
CA GLY A 85 -19.05 5.72 7.93
C GLY A 85 -20.48 6.19 7.64
N ALA A 86 -21.28 6.34 8.70
CA ALA A 86 -22.63 6.87 8.63
C ALA A 86 -22.64 8.41 8.51
N GLU A 87 -21.75 9.07 9.24
CA GLU A 87 -21.49 10.50 9.15
C GLU A 87 -20.04 10.74 8.72
N ARG A 88 -19.84 11.77 7.89
CA ARG A 88 -18.50 12.20 7.46
C ARG A 88 -18.42 13.71 7.27
N THR A 89 -17.29 14.29 7.62
CA THR A 89 -16.97 15.69 7.31
C THR A 89 -15.49 15.88 7.03
N TRP A 90 -15.18 16.82 6.16
CA TRP A 90 -13.82 17.32 5.99
C TRP A 90 -13.57 18.49 6.95
N LEU A 91 -12.38 18.55 7.55
CA LEU A 91 -11.94 19.64 8.40
C LEU A 91 -10.43 19.82 8.24
N ASP A 92 -10.00 20.93 7.63
CA ASP A 92 -8.59 21.28 7.40
C ASP A 92 -7.72 20.13 6.85
N GLY A 93 -8.26 19.35 5.91
CA GLY A 93 -7.56 18.21 5.30
C GLY A 93 -7.67 16.88 6.06
N TRP A 94 -8.34 16.87 7.20
CA TRP A 94 -8.78 15.65 7.87
C TRP A 94 -10.14 15.20 7.36
N LEU A 95 -10.30 13.89 7.18
CA LEU A 95 -11.61 13.27 7.01
C LEU A 95 -12.02 12.65 8.35
N LEU A 96 -13.07 13.20 8.96
CA LEU A 96 -13.69 12.69 10.17
C LEU A 96 -14.82 11.77 9.75
N ARG A 97 -14.89 10.59 10.37
CA ARG A 97 -15.95 9.59 10.14
C ARG A 97 -16.49 9.07 11.46
N ALA A 98 -17.78 8.78 11.49
CA ALA A 98 -18.48 8.15 12.61
C ALA A 98 -19.55 7.17 12.12
N GLY A 99 -19.76 6.08 12.87
CA GLY A 99 -20.71 5.01 12.57
C GLY A 99 -20.17 3.98 11.57
N GLY A 100 -20.85 2.84 11.45
CA GLY A 100 -20.45 1.77 10.52
C GLY A 100 -19.10 1.12 10.85
N GLY A 101 -18.68 1.17 12.13
CA GLY A 101 -17.40 0.61 12.59
C GLY A 101 -16.18 1.50 12.34
N VAL A 102 -16.36 2.76 11.93
CA VAL A 102 -15.26 3.70 11.66
C VAL A 102 -15.44 5.02 12.41
N ASP A 103 -15.01 5.05 13.67
CA ASP A 103 -15.12 6.21 14.57
C ASP A 103 -13.74 6.87 14.82
N TYR A 104 -13.11 7.38 13.76
CA TYR A 104 -11.80 8.04 13.84
C TYR A 104 -11.53 8.99 12.65
N ALA A 105 -10.71 10.01 12.91
CA ALA A 105 -10.28 10.97 11.89
C ALA A 105 -8.99 10.51 11.19
N VAL A 106 -8.83 10.79 9.90
CA VAL A 106 -7.63 10.44 9.11
C VAL A 106 -7.13 11.68 8.36
N PRO A 107 -5.81 12.00 8.38
CA PRO A 107 -5.26 13.14 7.66
C PRO A 107 -5.08 12.78 6.18
N LEU A 108 -6.10 12.96 5.36
CA LEU A 108 -6.10 12.48 3.96
C LEU A 108 -5.59 13.51 2.96
N ASP A 109 -5.74 14.81 3.24
CA ASP A 109 -5.19 15.88 2.41
C ASP A 109 -3.84 16.39 2.94
N VAL A 110 -3.01 16.92 2.03
CA VAL A 110 -1.70 17.49 2.36
C VAL A 110 -1.78 18.67 3.33
N SER A 111 -2.91 19.38 3.39
CA SER A 111 -3.13 20.49 4.32
C SER A 111 -3.32 20.07 5.78
N ALA A 112 -3.49 18.77 6.06
CA ALA A 112 -3.76 18.28 7.41
C ALA A 112 -2.62 18.61 8.39
N HIS A 113 -2.98 19.25 9.51
CA HIS A 113 -2.03 19.66 10.55
C HIS A 113 -2.56 19.41 11.97
N THR A 114 -1.66 19.41 12.95
CA THR A 114 -1.94 19.11 14.37
C THR A 114 -2.84 20.13 15.05
N ARG A 115 -2.80 21.41 14.64
CA ARG A 115 -3.64 22.48 15.22
C ARG A 115 -5.15 22.22 15.15
N THR A 116 -5.61 21.35 14.26
CA THR A 116 -7.04 21.01 14.08
C THR A 116 -7.51 19.94 15.07
N ILE A 117 -6.59 19.23 15.74
CA ILE A 117 -6.90 18.06 16.59
C ILE A 117 -7.87 18.39 17.72
N ALA A 118 -7.77 19.57 18.34
CA ALA A 118 -8.70 19.99 19.38
C ALA A 118 -10.15 20.08 18.86
N THR A 119 -10.33 20.67 17.68
CA THR A 119 -11.65 20.78 17.02
C THR A 119 -12.17 19.42 16.53
N ILE A 120 -11.28 18.52 16.11
CA ILE A 120 -11.63 17.13 15.79
C ILE A 120 -12.18 16.45 17.03
N ALA A 121 -11.52 16.60 18.17
CA ALA A 121 -11.98 16.00 19.41
C ALA A 121 -13.37 16.50 19.82
N ASP A 122 -13.63 17.81 19.73
CA ASP A 122 -14.96 18.37 20.00
C ASP A 122 -16.05 17.76 19.10
N TRP A 123 -15.72 17.47 17.84
CA TRP A 123 -16.68 16.90 16.87
C TRP A 123 -17.14 15.49 17.27
N TYR A 124 -16.25 14.65 17.78
CA TYR A 124 -16.57 13.31 18.29
C TYR A 124 -17.30 13.37 19.63
N GLU A 125 -16.86 14.23 20.55
CA GLU A 125 -17.45 14.36 21.89
C GLU A 125 -18.90 14.82 21.84
N ARG A 126 -19.25 15.76 20.94
CA ARG A 126 -20.65 16.17 20.71
C ARG A 126 -21.57 15.02 20.27
N ARG A 127 -20.99 13.91 19.80
CA ARG A 127 -21.71 12.69 19.39
C ARG A 127 -21.62 11.59 20.44
N GLY A 128 -21.04 11.86 21.61
CA GLY A 128 -20.82 10.86 22.65
C GLY A 128 -19.77 9.80 22.27
N LEU A 129 -18.90 10.10 21.30
CA LEU A 129 -17.87 9.18 20.82
C LEU A 129 -16.51 9.51 21.43
N ALA A 130 -15.70 8.49 21.68
CA ALA A 130 -14.30 8.67 22.06
C ALA A 130 -13.51 9.28 20.90
N PRO A 131 -12.84 10.43 21.08
CA PRO A 131 -12.19 11.12 19.99
C PRO A 131 -10.86 10.44 19.62
N ARG A 132 -10.82 9.81 18.44
CA ARG A 132 -9.65 9.05 17.95
C ARG A 132 -9.09 9.60 16.64
N LEU A 133 -7.78 9.56 16.51
CA LEU A 133 -7.04 9.84 15.29
C LEU A 133 -6.42 8.55 14.78
N CYS A 134 -6.56 8.28 13.48
CA CYS A 134 -5.78 7.28 12.77
C CYS A 134 -4.75 8.03 11.92
N VAL A 135 -3.48 7.88 12.27
CA VAL A 135 -2.36 8.55 11.61
C VAL A 135 -1.53 7.52 10.85
N PRO A 136 -1.66 7.48 9.51
CA PRO A 136 -0.75 6.72 8.66
C PRO A 136 0.67 7.28 8.80
N ASP A 137 1.65 6.38 8.91
CA ASP A 137 3.05 6.75 9.08
C ASP A 137 3.50 7.71 7.96
N ARG A 138 4.21 8.77 8.36
CA ARG A 138 4.76 9.83 7.49
C ARG A 138 3.76 10.84 6.94
N LEU A 139 2.46 10.71 7.25
CA LEU A 139 1.47 11.73 6.83
C LEU A 139 1.35 12.90 7.79
N LEU A 140 1.60 12.66 9.07
CA LEU A 140 1.61 13.68 10.11
C LEU A 140 2.73 13.35 11.11
N PRO A 141 3.50 14.34 11.59
CA PRO A 141 4.39 14.12 12.72
C PRO A 141 3.58 13.68 13.95
N THR A 142 4.11 12.70 14.68
CA THR A 142 3.48 12.17 15.91
C THR A 142 4.32 12.57 17.11
N PRO A 143 3.71 12.99 18.24
CA PRO A 143 4.45 13.42 19.42
C PRO A 143 5.41 12.35 19.93
N PRO A 144 6.65 12.72 20.30
CA PRO A 144 7.56 11.78 20.98
C PRO A 144 6.92 11.24 22.26
N GLY A 145 7.00 9.93 22.48
CA GLY A 145 6.49 9.29 23.70
C GLY A 145 4.98 9.10 23.78
N LEU A 146 4.20 9.60 22.82
CA LEU A 146 2.78 9.24 22.73
C LEU A 146 2.64 7.82 22.18
N ASN A 147 2.14 6.92 23.01
CA ASN A 147 1.89 5.54 22.62
C ASN A 147 0.60 5.45 21.80
N ALA A 148 0.66 4.67 20.72
CA ALA A 148 -0.53 4.33 19.95
C ALA A 148 -1.39 3.34 20.75
N GLU A 149 -2.71 3.57 20.79
CA GLU A 149 -3.68 2.63 21.37
C GLU A 149 -3.66 1.29 20.62
N HIS A 150 -3.51 1.37 19.29
CA HIS A 150 -3.41 0.24 18.41
C HIS A 150 -2.62 0.61 17.16
N THR A 151 -2.02 -0.39 16.51
CA THR A 151 -1.30 -0.25 15.25
C THR A 151 -1.78 -1.29 14.27
N GLU A 152 -2.06 -0.85 13.05
CA GLU A 152 -2.36 -1.74 11.93
C GLU A 152 -1.29 -1.60 10.85
N ARG A 153 -1.15 -2.67 10.06
CA ARG A 153 -0.31 -2.70 8.87
C ARG A 153 -1.20 -2.84 7.65
N VAL A 154 -0.98 -1.94 6.69
CA VAL A 154 -1.64 -1.95 5.39
C VAL A 154 -0.74 -2.67 4.41
N TRP A 155 -1.33 -3.60 3.67
CA TRP A 155 -0.65 -4.41 2.68
C TRP A 155 -1.32 -4.25 1.32
N VAL A 156 -0.53 -4.38 0.25
CA VAL A 156 -1.01 -4.18 -1.13
C VAL A 156 -0.56 -5.29 -2.05
N ARG A 157 -1.39 -5.60 -3.06
CA ARG A 157 -1.09 -6.53 -4.15
C ARG A 157 -1.56 -5.94 -5.47
N ASP A 158 -0.70 -5.96 -6.49
CA ASP A 158 -1.10 -5.64 -7.85
C ASP A 158 -1.94 -6.79 -8.42
N LEU A 159 -3.06 -6.45 -9.08
CA LEU A 159 -3.95 -7.41 -9.71
C LEU A 159 -3.75 -7.42 -11.23
N PRO A 160 -3.91 -8.57 -11.90
CA PRO A 160 -3.85 -8.62 -13.35
C PRO A 160 -4.99 -7.78 -13.94
N ALA A 161 -4.64 -6.81 -14.80
CA ALA A 161 -5.63 -5.99 -15.48
C ALA A 161 -6.43 -6.83 -16.50
N SER A 162 -7.77 -6.78 -16.44
CA SER A 162 -8.63 -7.51 -17.37
C SER A 162 -8.87 -6.78 -18.71
N ALA A 163 -8.54 -5.49 -18.81
CA ALA A 163 -8.70 -4.66 -20.01
C ALA A 163 -7.82 -3.38 -19.90
N PRO A 164 -7.44 -2.73 -21.01
CA PRO A 164 -6.73 -1.45 -20.96
C PRO A 164 -7.60 -0.39 -20.24
N PRO A 165 -7.04 0.36 -19.27
CA PRO A 165 -7.79 1.33 -18.50
C PRO A 165 -8.22 2.52 -19.37
N GLU A 166 -9.46 2.99 -19.20
CA GLU A 166 -9.83 4.36 -19.59
C GLU A 166 -9.05 5.36 -18.72
N PRO A 167 -8.66 6.53 -19.27
CA PRO A 167 -7.79 7.48 -18.58
C PRO A 167 -8.55 8.24 -17.48
N ASP A 168 -8.61 7.64 -16.29
CA ASP A 168 -8.87 8.33 -15.02
C ASP A 168 -7.53 8.90 -14.51
N PRO A 169 -7.43 10.16 -14.01
CA PRO A 169 -6.13 10.78 -13.71
C PRO A 169 -5.24 9.99 -12.72
N ASP A 170 -5.84 9.15 -11.88
CA ASP A 170 -5.12 8.24 -10.97
C ASP A 170 -5.10 6.76 -11.43
N GLY A 171 -5.97 6.37 -12.38
CA GLY A 171 -6.06 5.05 -13.05
C GLY A 171 -6.17 3.80 -12.17
N THR A 172 -6.03 3.94 -10.85
CA THR A 172 -5.84 2.84 -9.91
C THR A 172 -7.14 2.54 -9.18
N ARG A 173 -7.75 1.41 -9.52
CA ARG A 173 -8.99 0.95 -8.90
C ARG A 173 -8.65 -0.05 -7.80
N TRP A 174 -8.88 0.37 -6.56
CA TRP A 174 -8.57 -0.42 -5.37
C TRP A 174 -9.75 -1.31 -4.97
N VAL A 175 -9.45 -2.50 -4.47
CA VAL A 175 -10.39 -3.35 -3.73
C VAL A 175 -9.86 -3.66 -2.33
N GLY A 176 -10.70 -3.48 -1.32
CA GLY A 176 -10.42 -3.94 0.04
C GLY A 176 -10.72 -5.43 0.17
N LEU A 177 -9.79 -6.19 0.73
CA LEU A 177 -9.98 -7.58 1.07
C LEU A 177 -10.39 -7.70 2.55
N SER A 178 -11.44 -8.48 2.80
CA SER A 178 -11.85 -8.88 4.15
C SER A 178 -11.54 -10.35 4.29
N VAL A 179 -10.66 -10.69 5.23
CA VAL A 179 -10.27 -12.08 5.50
C VAL A 179 -11.22 -12.64 6.56
N THR A 180 -11.89 -13.74 6.24
CA THR A 180 -12.78 -14.47 7.16
C THR A 180 -12.32 -15.91 7.24
N GLY A 181 -11.86 -16.35 8.40
CA GLY A 181 -11.34 -17.71 8.62
C GLY A 181 -9.97 -17.69 9.32
N ALA A 182 -9.44 -18.89 9.58
CA ALA A 182 -8.10 -19.04 10.16
C ALA A 182 -7.02 -18.84 9.09
N ALA A 183 -5.86 -18.31 9.49
CA ALA A 183 -4.79 -17.96 8.57
C ALA A 183 -4.12 -19.18 7.91
N ASP A 184 -4.13 -20.32 8.60
CA ASP A 184 -3.56 -21.60 8.17
C ASP A 184 -4.56 -22.48 7.40
N ASP A 185 -5.83 -22.07 7.30
CA ASP A 185 -6.85 -22.79 6.55
C ASP A 185 -6.74 -22.50 5.04
N PRO A 186 -6.48 -23.53 4.19
CA PRO A 186 -6.46 -23.38 2.74
C PRO A 186 -7.75 -22.79 2.15
N ALA A 187 -8.91 -23.02 2.79
CA ALA A 187 -10.17 -22.45 2.36
C ALA A 187 -10.20 -20.91 2.50
N THR A 188 -9.56 -20.36 3.53
CA THR A 188 -9.40 -18.91 3.71
C THR A 188 -8.60 -18.32 2.56
N ALA A 189 -7.46 -18.92 2.22
CA ALA A 189 -6.62 -18.47 1.10
C ALA A 189 -7.37 -18.53 -0.24
N ALA A 190 -8.08 -19.64 -0.50
CA ALA A 190 -8.88 -19.81 -1.70
C ALA A 190 -10.02 -18.78 -1.81
N ALA A 191 -10.70 -18.47 -0.71
CA ALA A 191 -11.73 -17.45 -0.67
C ALA A 191 -11.17 -16.04 -0.97
N CYS A 192 -10.00 -15.74 -0.43
CA CYS A 192 -9.29 -14.49 -0.69
C CYS A 192 -8.91 -14.35 -2.17
N GLU A 193 -8.29 -15.36 -2.77
CA GLU A 193 -7.96 -15.37 -4.21
C GLU A 193 -9.22 -15.20 -5.07
N ALA A 194 -10.31 -15.88 -4.73
CA ALA A 194 -11.57 -15.75 -5.46
C ALA A 194 -12.17 -14.33 -5.35
N GLN A 195 -12.03 -13.66 -4.20
CA GLN A 195 -12.45 -12.25 -4.05
C GLN A 195 -11.59 -11.32 -4.93
N LEU A 196 -10.27 -11.50 -4.93
CA LEU A 196 -9.36 -10.70 -5.75
C LEU A 196 -9.60 -10.91 -7.25
N ALA A 197 -9.80 -12.16 -7.68
CA ALA A 197 -10.12 -12.49 -9.07
C ALA A 197 -11.44 -11.84 -9.52
N ARG A 198 -12.50 -11.90 -8.69
CA ARG A 198 -13.77 -11.23 -8.97
C ARG A 198 -13.62 -9.71 -9.05
N ALA A 199 -12.80 -9.12 -8.20
CA ALA A 199 -12.56 -7.68 -8.22
C ALA A 199 -11.76 -7.27 -9.46
N ALA A 200 -10.73 -8.03 -9.83
CA ALA A 200 -9.95 -7.82 -11.05
C ALA A 200 -10.82 -7.90 -12.31
N ALA A 201 -11.75 -8.87 -12.37
CA ALA A 201 -12.73 -8.99 -13.43
C ALA A 201 -13.68 -7.77 -13.52
N ARG A 202 -13.87 -7.03 -12.42
CA ARG A 202 -14.63 -5.76 -12.39
C ARG A 202 -13.73 -4.53 -12.56
N GLY A 203 -12.47 -4.73 -12.93
CA GLY A 203 -11.52 -3.67 -13.25
C GLY A 203 -10.69 -3.19 -12.06
N ALA A 204 -10.73 -3.84 -10.89
CA ALA A 204 -9.77 -3.53 -9.82
C ALA A 204 -8.34 -3.84 -10.31
N THR A 205 -7.44 -2.88 -10.18
CA THR A 205 -6.03 -3.04 -10.57
C THR A 205 -5.13 -3.32 -9.37
N ARG A 206 -5.63 -3.06 -8.15
CA ARG A 206 -4.91 -3.34 -6.90
C ARG A 206 -5.84 -3.81 -5.80
N GLY A 207 -5.37 -4.78 -5.01
CA GLY A 207 -5.98 -5.19 -3.76
C GLY A 207 -5.23 -4.56 -2.58
N TYR A 208 -5.94 -4.24 -1.51
CA TYR A 208 -5.35 -3.94 -0.21
C TYR A 208 -6.02 -4.75 0.90
N LEU A 209 -5.27 -5.01 1.96
CA LEU A 209 -5.77 -5.58 3.19
C LEU A 209 -5.16 -4.82 4.37
N VAL A 210 -5.90 -4.73 5.47
CA VAL A 210 -5.42 -4.11 6.70
C VAL A 210 -5.50 -5.12 7.83
N LEU A 211 -4.38 -5.31 8.51
CA LEU A 211 -4.24 -6.29 9.58
C LEU A 211 -3.75 -5.63 10.86
N PRO A 212 -4.13 -6.16 12.04
CA PRO A 212 -3.46 -5.84 13.28
C PRO A 212 -1.94 -6.02 13.15
N GLY A 213 -1.15 -5.07 13.67
CA GLY A 213 0.30 -5.07 13.51
C GLY A 213 1.05 -6.21 14.21
N THR A 214 0.33 -7.02 15.01
CA THR A 214 0.85 -8.11 15.85
C THR A 214 0.36 -9.49 15.41
N ASP A 215 -0.49 -9.60 14.38
CA ASP A 215 -1.06 -10.88 13.94
C ASP A 215 -0.13 -11.59 12.95
N ALA A 216 0.83 -12.35 13.47
CA ALA A 216 1.84 -13.04 12.66
C ALA A 216 1.24 -14.03 11.66
N GLY A 217 0.15 -14.72 12.03
CA GLY A 217 -0.52 -15.69 11.16
C GLY A 217 -1.15 -15.00 9.96
N MET A 218 -1.93 -13.94 10.17
CA MET A 218 -2.54 -13.19 9.08
C MET A 218 -1.50 -12.48 8.20
N MET A 219 -0.39 -12.01 8.78
CA MET A 219 0.71 -11.45 8.00
C MET A 219 1.37 -12.50 7.10
N ALA A 220 1.59 -13.72 7.59
CA ALA A 220 2.09 -14.82 6.78
C ALA A 220 1.11 -15.20 5.65
N LEU A 221 -0.19 -15.21 5.93
CA LEU A 221 -1.22 -15.41 4.91
C LEU A 221 -1.19 -14.30 3.84
N ALA A 222 -1.05 -13.03 4.25
CA ALA A 222 -0.94 -11.92 3.32
C ALA A 222 0.27 -12.08 2.38
N GLU A 223 1.43 -12.46 2.92
CA GLU A 223 2.64 -12.75 2.14
C GLU A 223 2.43 -13.92 1.18
N ALA A 224 1.81 -15.02 1.64
CA ALA A 224 1.49 -16.19 0.81
C ALA A 224 0.52 -15.85 -0.33
N LEU A 225 -0.42 -14.93 -0.08
CA LEU A 225 -1.31 -14.35 -1.08
C LEU A 225 -0.62 -13.29 -1.95
N GLY A 226 0.70 -13.08 -1.84
CA GLY A 226 1.45 -12.14 -2.68
C GLY A 226 1.23 -10.66 -2.35
N PHE A 227 0.67 -10.34 -1.17
CA PHE A 227 0.64 -8.97 -0.67
C PHE A 227 2.00 -8.57 -0.09
N ARG A 228 2.29 -7.27 -0.16
CA ARG A 228 3.49 -6.66 0.41
C ARG A 228 3.11 -5.55 1.37
N ALA A 229 3.88 -5.41 2.44
CA ALA A 229 3.66 -4.33 3.40
C ALA A 229 3.84 -2.96 2.73
N HIS A 230 2.85 -2.07 2.88
CA HIS A 230 2.86 -0.74 2.28
C HIS A 230 3.20 0.34 3.29
N HIS A 231 2.45 0.39 4.39
CA HIS A 231 2.66 1.34 5.47
C HIS A 231 1.95 0.88 6.73
N ARG A 232 2.16 1.59 7.85
CA ARG A 232 1.42 1.36 9.09
C ARG A 232 0.51 2.54 9.35
N ARG A 233 -0.56 2.29 10.08
CA ARG A 233 -1.42 3.33 10.66
C ARG A 233 -1.50 3.13 12.15
N ARG A 234 -1.38 4.22 12.90
CA ARG A 234 -1.36 4.23 14.36
C ARG A 234 -2.56 5.01 14.87
N TYR A 235 -3.19 4.49 15.91
CA TYR A 235 -4.36 5.10 16.52
C TYR A 235 -3.98 5.80 17.80
N PHE A 236 -4.45 7.02 17.95
CA PHE A 236 -4.14 7.86 19.11
C PHE A 236 -5.41 8.51 19.65
N PRO A 237 -5.50 8.74 20.97
CA PRO A 237 -6.50 9.63 21.50
C PRO A 237 -6.25 11.04 20.96
N ALA A 238 -7.30 11.72 20.50
CA ALA A 238 -7.18 13.10 20.06
C ALA A 238 -7.01 14.06 21.26
N ARG A 239 -7.59 13.70 22.42
CA ARG A 239 -7.37 14.41 23.69
C ARG A 239 -6.07 13.91 24.34
N SER A 240 -4.97 14.56 24.00
CA SER A 240 -3.69 14.36 24.68
C SER A 240 -2.89 15.65 24.65
N PRO A 241 -2.32 16.11 25.77
CA PRO A 241 -1.47 17.31 25.80
C PRO A 241 -0.19 17.13 24.98
N ALA A 242 0.17 15.90 24.62
CA ALA A 242 1.32 15.63 23.75
C ALA A 242 1.16 16.24 22.35
N TRP A 243 -0.08 16.43 21.87
CA TRP A 243 -0.34 17.03 20.55
C TRP A 243 0.05 18.51 20.47
N ASP A 244 0.15 19.20 21.60
CA ASP A 244 0.61 20.61 21.66
C ASP A 244 2.13 20.75 21.45
N THR A 245 2.87 19.64 21.48
CA THR A 245 4.34 19.63 21.36
C THR A 245 4.86 19.42 19.93
N VAL A 246 3.96 19.36 18.94
CA VAL A 246 4.26 18.96 17.55
C VAL A 246 3.91 20.05 16.55
#